data_AF-A0AAV6WXQ0-F1
#
_entry.id   AF-A0AAV6WXQ0-F1
#
_cell.length_a   1.000
_cell.length_b   1.000
_cell.length_c   1.000
_cell.angle_alpha   90.00
_cell.angle_beta   90.00
_cell.angle_gamma   90.00
#
_symmetry.space_group_name_H-M   'P 1'
#
loop_
_entity.id
_entity.type
_entity.pdbx_description
1 polymer ?
#
loop_
_entity_poly.entity_id
_entity_poly.type
_entity_poly.pdbx_seq_one_letter_code
_entity_poly.pdbx_strand_id
1 'polypeptide(L)'
;MFPSEYICSAEAANTSWSCSSSTQRYNFRALISVQLFNSETSFKMYTALQKIHKDKDAEPTEFEENVAQALFDLENTNQEIKSDLKDLYINSALQVDVSGSKKAVVIHVPYRLRKAFRKIHPRLVRELEKKFSGKEVVVLATRRIVRPPKKGSAAQRPRSRTLTSVHEAMLEDIVYPAEIVGKRIRYRLDGSKIMKVFLDPKAKNDTENKLETFAGVYRKLSGKDVVFEFPITEA
;
A
#
# COMPACT_ATOMS: atom_id res chain seq x y z
N MET A 1 30.07 44.89 -40.85
CA MET A 1 29.49 43.53 -40.73
C MET A 1 27.99 43.71 -40.85
N PHE A 2 27.42 43.22 -41.95
CA PHE A 2 26.10 43.60 -42.50
C PHE A 2 24.90 43.04 -41.69
N PRO A 3 23.69 43.62 -41.86
CA PRO A 3 22.46 43.32 -41.10
C PRO A 3 21.37 42.55 -41.93
N SER A 4 20.20 42.38 -41.29
CA SER A 4 18.82 42.29 -41.85
C SER A 4 18.24 40.96 -42.39
N GLU A 5 17.20 40.48 -41.69
CA GLU A 5 15.79 40.30 -42.14
C GLU A 5 15.35 39.48 -43.40
N TYR A 6 14.25 38.72 -43.16
CA TYR A 6 13.15 38.23 -44.03
C TYR A 6 13.41 37.33 -45.26
N ILE A 7 12.57 36.28 -45.43
CA ILE A 7 11.52 36.15 -46.48
C ILE A 7 11.04 34.68 -46.58
N CYS A 8 9.72 34.48 -46.42
CA CYS A 8 8.98 33.34 -46.94
C CYS A 8 8.82 33.49 -48.46
N SER A 9 9.09 32.44 -49.23
CA SER A 9 8.57 32.32 -50.61
C SER A 9 8.09 30.90 -50.85
N ALA A 10 6.77 30.78 -51.04
CA ALA A 10 6.13 29.67 -51.70
C ALA A 10 6.38 29.80 -53.20
N GLU A 11 6.67 28.69 -53.88
CA GLU A 11 6.61 28.66 -55.33
C GLU A 11 5.95 27.35 -55.78
N ALA A 12 4.80 27.54 -56.42
CA ALA A 12 3.98 26.51 -57.03
C ALA A 12 4.55 26.17 -58.40
N ALA A 13 4.56 24.88 -58.76
CA ALA A 13 4.56 24.49 -60.17
C ALA A 13 3.87 23.12 -60.33
N ASN A 14 2.64 23.21 -60.81
CA ASN A 14 1.89 22.16 -61.49
C ASN A 14 2.76 21.39 -62.50
N THR A 15 2.64 20.06 -62.49
CA THR A 15 2.57 19.27 -63.73
C THR A 15 1.59 18.11 -63.53
N SER A 16 0.36 18.33 -63.94
CA SER A 16 -0.61 17.29 -64.25
C SER A 16 -0.22 16.61 -65.56
N TRP A 17 -0.02 15.29 -65.57
CA TRP A 17 -0.13 14.48 -66.78
C TRP A 17 -1.03 13.27 -66.51
N SER A 18 -2.19 13.28 -67.15
CA SER A 18 -3.05 12.14 -67.40
C SER A 18 -2.62 11.43 -68.68
N CYS A 19 -2.57 10.09 -68.72
CA CYS A 19 -3.39 9.27 -69.64
C CYS A 19 -3.10 7.75 -69.54
N SER A 20 -4.18 7.02 -69.27
CA SER A 20 -4.64 5.75 -69.86
C SER A 20 -3.67 4.58 -70.20
N SER A 21 -3.97 3.47 -69.52
CA SER A 21 -4.18 2.09 -70.02
C SER A 21 -3.04 1.35 -70.73
N SER A 22 -2.58 0.26 -70.11
CA SER A 22 -2.62 -1.06 -70.76
C SER A 22 -2.44 -2.19 -69.75
N THR A 23 -3.26 -3.21 -69.96
CA THR A 23 -3.35 -4.50 -69.29
C THR A 23 -2.04 -5.28 -69.34
N GLN A 24 -1.51 -5.73 -68.20
CA GLN A 24 -0.93 -7.07 -68.10
C GLN A 24 -1.22 -7.71 -66.75
N ARG A 25 -1.90 -8.85 -66.84
CA ARG A 25 -2.14 -9.80 -65.76
C ARG A 25 -0.83 -10.46 -65.40
N TYR A 26 -0.40 -10.36 -64.14
CA TYR A 26 0.34 -11.44 -63.50
C TYR A 26 -0.19 -11.64 -62.08
N ASN A 27 -0.77 -12.82 -61.89
CA ASN A 27 -1.17 -13.35 -60.59
C ASN A 27 0.05 -13.41 -59.67
N PHE A 28 0.03 -12.61 -58.61
CA PHE A 28 0.75 -12.98 -57.39
C PHE A 28 -0.23 -12.90 -56.23
N ARG A 29 -0.59 -14.09 -55.75
CA ARG A 29 -1.17 -14.34 -54.45
C ARG A 29 -0.38 -13.57 -53.40
N ALA A 30 -1.01 -12.57 -52.80
CA ALA A 30 -0.71 -12.14 -51.45
C ALA A 30 -2.02 -11.61 -50.85
N LEU A 31 -2.80 -12.54 -50.29
CA LEU A 31 -3.80 -12.22 -49.29
C LEU A 31 -3.05 -11.62 -48.10
N ILE A 32 -2.93 -10.29 -48.07
CA ILE A 32 -2.64 -9.58 -46.84
C ILE A 32 -3.95 -9.60 -46.06
N SER A 33 -4.16 -10.71 -45.35
CA SER A 33 -5.09 -10.78 -44.25
C SER A 33 -4.55 -9.84 -43.17
N VAL A 34 -5.10 -8.63 -43.11
CA VAL A 34 -4.99 -7.75 -41.95
C VAL A 34 -5.76 -8.44 -40.83
N GLN A 35 -5.12 -9.40 -40.18
CA GLN A 35 -5.55 -9.83 -38.85
C GLN A 35 -4.96 -8.82 -37.87
N LEU A 36 -5.83 -7.90 -37.49
CA LEU A 36 -5.78 -7.11 -36.27
C LEU A 36 -5.18 -7.97 -35.15
N PHE A 37 -3.90 -7.73 -34.86
CA PHE A 37 -3.31 -8.13 -33.60
C PHE A 37 -4.02 -7.27 -32.56
N ASN A 38 -5.04 -7.84 -31.91
CA ASN A 38 -5.58 -7.33 -30.66
C ASN A 38 -4.46 -7.43 -29.63
N SER A 39 -3.56 -6.44 -29.65
CA SER A 39 -2.82 -6.10 -28.46
C SER A 39 -3.81 -5.36 -27.56
N GLU A 40 -4.50 -6.13 -26.71
CA GLU A 40 -5.02 -5.61 -25.45
C GLU A 40 -3.80 -5.18 -24.62
N THR A 41 -3.19 -4.07 -25.03
CA THR A 41 -2.32 -3.30 -24.18
C THR A 41 -3.24 -2.75 -23.11
N SER A 42 -3.31 -3.49 -22.00
CA SER A 42 -3.88 -2.98 -20.75
C SER A 42 -3.25 -1.61 -20.51
N PHE A 43 -4.06 -0.56 -20.70
CA PHE A 43 -3.69 0.79 -20.31
C PHE A 43 -3.54 0.74 -18.79
N LYS A 44 -2.32 0.46 -18.30
CA LYS A 44 -2.00 0.58 -16.88
C LYS A 44 -2.34 2.02 -16.49
N MET A 45 -3.40 2.20 -15.70
CA MET A 45 -3.80 3.51 -15.20
C MET A 45 -2.67 4.06 -14.32
N TYR A 46 -1.88 4.99 -14.87
CA TYR A 46 -0.79 5.68 -14.17
C TYR A 46 -1.25 6.47 -12.93
N THR A 47 -2.55 6.66 -12.74
CA THR A 47 -3.11 7.40 -11.60
C THR A 47 -3.06 6.62 -10.29
N ALA A 48 -3.22 5.29 -10.32
CA ALA A 48 -3.15 4.46 -9.11
C ALA A 48 -1.73 4.41 -8.53
N LEU A 49 -0.70 4.46 -9.39
CA LEU A 49 0.70 4.47 -8.98
C LEU A 49 1.08 5.70 -8.16
N GLN A 50 0.36 6.82 -8.29
CA GLN A 50 0.62 8.02 -7.49
C GLN A 50 0.39 7.81 -5.99
N LYS A 51 -0.39 6.79 -5.61
CA LYS A 51 -0.67 6.46 -4.20
C LYS A 51 0.40 5.57 -3.56
N ILE A 52 1.34 5.02 -4.34
CA ILE A 52 2.45 4.22 -3.81
C ILE A 52 3.71 5.07 -3.88
N HIS A 53 4.38 5.23 -2.75
CA HIS A 53 5.70 5.86 -2.69
C HIS A 53 6.64 5.00 -1.86
N LYS A 54 7.52 4.26 -2.52
CA LYS A 54 8.51 3.42 -1.84
C LYS A 54 9.75 4.21 -1.50
N ASP A 55 10.34 3.89 -0.34
CA ASP A 55 11.71 4.29 -0.04
C ASP A 55 12.64 3.60 -1.05
N LYS A 56 13.35 4.37 -1.89
CA LYS A 56 14.34 3.95 -2.92
C LYS A 56 13.81 3.55 -4.31
N ASP A 57 12.64 4.07 -4.72
CA ASP A 57 12.13 3.92 -6.10
C ASP A 57 12.08 2.47 -6.61
N ALA A 58 11.90 1.51 -5.70
CA ALA A 58 11.77 0.10 -6.06
C ALA A 58 10.43 -0.13 -6.78
N GLU A 59 10.41 -1.08 -7.72
CA GLU A 59 9.19 -1.41 -8.45
C GLU A 59 8.09 -1.93 -7.51
N PRO A 60 6.84 -1.49 -7.69
CA PRO A 60 5.70 -1.99 -6.93
C PRO A 60 5.47 -3.48 -7.24
N THR A 61 5.11 -4.23 -6.20
CA THR A 61 4.67 -5.61 -6.35
C THR A 61 3.22 -5.64 -6.84
N GLU A 62 2.82 -6.71 -7.52
CA GLU A 62 1.44 -6.88 -8.02
C GLU A 62 0.40 -6.71 -6.91
N PHE A 63 0.71 -7.17 -5.70
CA PHE A 63 -0.18 -7.02 -4.55
C PHE A 63 -0.35 -5.55 -4.13
N GLU A 64 0.73 -4.76 -4.17
CA GLU A 64 0.66 -3.33 -3.85
C GLU A 64 -0.11 -2.55 -4.90
N GLU A 65 0.05 -2.89 -6.19
CA GLU A 65 -0.74 -2.31 -7.27
C GLU A 65 -2.25 -2.54 -7.04
N ASN A 66 -2.64 -3.76 -6.63
CA ASN A 66 -4.03 -4.07 -6.30
C ASN A 66 -4.58 -3.24 -5.12
N VAL A 67 -3.76 -3.04 -4.08
CA VAL A 67 -4.16 -2.20 -2.93
C VAL A 67 -4.26 -0.73 -3.34
N ALA A 68 -3.35 -0.24 -4.18
CA ALA A 68 -3.40 1.13 -4.67
C ALA A 68 -4.59 1.40 -5.58
N GLN A 69 -4.94 0.44 -6.44
CA GLN A 69 -6.15 0.52 -7.24
C GLN A 69 -7.40 0.58 -6.36
N ALA A 70 -7.47 -0.27 -5.32
CA ALA A 70 -8.58 -0.23 -4.37
C ALA A 70 -8.69 1.13 -3.67
N LEU A 71 -7.58 1.76 -3.27
CA LEU A 71 -7.57 3.09 -2.67
C LEU A 71 -8.04 4.18 -3.64
N PHE A 72 -7.66 4.09 -4.91
CA PHE A 72 -8.10 5.01 -5.95
C PHE A 72 -9.61 4.90 -6.22
N ASP A 73 -10.14 3.69 -6.27
CA ASP A 73 -11.58 3.46 -6.45
C ASP A 73 -12.38 4.04 -5.27
N LEU A 74 -11.85 3.94 -4.05
CA LEU A 74 -12.48 4.52 -2.86
C LEU A 74 -12.49 6.05 -2.87
N GLU A 75 -11.45 6.68 -3.42
CA GLU A 75 -11.40 8.13 -3.60
C GLU A 75 -12.52 8.62 -4.54
N ASN A 76 -12.88 7.82 -5.54
CA ASN A 76 -13.93 8.17 -6.50
C ASN A 76 -15.35 7.84 -5.99
N THR A 77 -15.49 6.79 -5.18
CA THR A 77 -16.80 6.31 -4.72
C THR A 77 -17.37 7.17 -3.59
N ASN A 78 -16.54 7.60 -2.63
CA ASN A 78 -17.00 8.24 -1.40
C ASN A 78 -16.56 9.70 -1.28
N GLN A 79 -17.51 10.64 -1.42
CA GLN A 79 -17.21 12.08 -1.40
C GLN A 79 -16.66 12.57 -0.05
N GLU A 80 -17.05 11.97 1.07
CA GLU A 80 -16.58 12.39 2.40
C GLU A 80 -15.11 12.01 2.69
N ILE A 81 -14.66 10.87 2.15
CA ILE A 81 -13.31 10.34 2.42
C ILE A 81 -12.31 10.86 1.36
N LYS A 82 -12.84 11.37 0.24
CA LYS A 82 -12.06 11.89 -0.89
C LYS A 82 -11.10 13.00 -0.52
N SER A 83 -11.53 13.98 0.29
CA SER A 83 -10.66 15.09 0.70
C SER A 83 -9.44 14.60 1.47
N ASP A 84 -9.65 13.66 2.39
CA ASP A 84 -8.57 13.12 3.21
C ASP A 84 -7.67 12.17 2.41
N LEU A 85 -8.22 11.34 1.52
CA LEU A 85 -7.44 10.35 0.77
C LEU A 85 -6.55 10.96 -0.32
N LYS A 86 -6.89 12.14 -0.85
CA LYS A 86 -6.10 12.82 -1.89
C LYS A 86 -4.63 12.97 -1.51
N ASP A 87 -4.38 13.43 -0.29
CA ASP A 87 -3.03 13.71 0.22
C ASP A 87 -2.34 12.47 0.81
N LEU A 88 -3.06 11.35 0.91
CA LEU A 88 -2.56 10.13 1.53
C LEU A 88 -1.96 9.18 0.49
N TYR A 89 -0.82 8.61 0.87
CA TYR A 89 -0.12 7.59 0.11
C TYR A 89 0.41 6.50 1.05
N ILE A 90 0.69 5.34 0.47
CA ILE A 90 1.20 4.15 1.16
C ILE A 90 2.63 3.87 0.72
N ASN A 91 3.42 3.26 1.61
CA ASN A 91 4.78 2.85 1.31
C ASN A 91 4.79 1.45 0.71
N SER A 92 4.12 0.51 1.37
CA SER A 92 4.03 -0.87 0.93
C SER A 92 2.79 -1.55 1.48
N ALA A 93 2.46 -2.71 0.92
CA ALA A 93 1.39 -3.57 1.40
C ALA A 93 1.91 -5.01 1.43
N LEU A 94 1.64 -5.72 2.52
CA LEU A 94 2.07 -7.09 2.71
C LEU A 94 0.85 -7.97 3.00
N GLN A 95 0.81 -9.14 2.37
CA GLN A 95 -0.13 -10.18 2.73
C GLN A 95 0.49 -11.10 3.77
N VAL A 96 -0.21 -11.31 4.88
CA VAL A 96 0.23 -12.14 6.00
C VAL A 96 -0.75 -13.29 6.18
N ASP A 97 -0.25 -14.52 6.12
CA ASP A 97 -1.07 -15.69 6.46
C ASP A 97 -1.15 -15.84 7.98
N VAL A 98 -2.39 -15.87 8.49
CA VAL A 98 -2.73 -16.06 9.91
C VAL A 98 -3.15 -17.52 10.12
N SER A 99 -3.04 -18.02 11.34
CA SER A 99 -3.57 -19.35 11.70
C SER A 99 -5.09 -19.43 11.48
N GLY A 100 -5.56 -20.55 10.93
CA GLY A 100 -7.00 -20.78 10.71
C GLY A 100 -7.54 -20.24 9.38
N SER A 101 -6.81 -20.46 8.28
CA SER A 101 -7.16 -20.12 6.88
C SER A 101 -7.45 -18.65 6.55
N LYS A 102 -7.46 -17.77 7.55
CA LYS A 102 -7.59 -16.32 7.39
C LYS A 102 -6.28 -15.71 6.91
N LYS A 103 -6.38 -14.75 5.99
CA LYS A 103 -5.24 -13.94 5.53
C LYS A 103 -5.46 -12.49 5.96
N ALA A 104 -4.40 -11.83 6.38
CA ALA A 104 -4.43 -10.43 6.76
C ALA A 104 -3.68 -9.58 5.72
N VAL A 105 -4.18 -8.37 5.47
CA VAL A 105 -3.52 -7.37 4.64
C VAL A 105 -2.95 -6.30 5.57
N VAL A 106 -1.62 -6.17 5.55
CA VAL A 106 -0.88 -5.18 6.33
C VAL A 106 -0.50 -4.03 5.41
N ILE A 107 -1.05 -2.85 5.66
CA ILE A 107 -0.75 -1.65 4.87
C ILE A 107 0.26 -0.81 5.63
N HIS A 108 1.41 -0.59 5.03
CA HIS A 108 2.47 0.23 5.57
C HIS A 108 2.33 1.69 5.11
N VAL A 109 2.14 2.57 6.07
CA VAL A 109 1.89 3.99 5.88
C VAL A 109 3.10 4.80 6.37
N PRO A 110 3.47 5.91 5.71
CA PRO A 110 4.47 6.85 6.22
C PRO A 110 4.15 7.33 7.64
N TYR A 111 5.15 7.35 8.53
CA TYR A 111 4.96 7.81 9.92
C TYR A 111 4.38 9.24 10.02
N ARG A 112 4.69 10.11 9.05
CA ARG A 112 4.17 11.50 8.99
C ARG A 112 2.65 11.54 8.87
N LEU A 113 2.07 10.62 8.09
CA LEU A 113 0.65 10.59 7.77
C LEU A 113 -0.18 9.73 8.74
N ARG A 114 0.46 9.08 9.72
CA ARG A 114 -0.20 8.21 10.71
C ARG A 114 -1.42 8.86 11.38
N LYS A 115 -1.33 10.16 11.72
CA LYS A 115 -2.44 10.88 12.36
C LYS A 115 -3.65 11.04 11.45
N ALA A 116 -3.44 11.29 10.16
CA ALA A 116 -4.52 11.40 9.18
C ALA A 116 -5.20 10.05 8.97
N PHE A 117 -4.41 8.98 8.81
CA PHE A 117 -4.95 7.62 8.73
C PHE A 117 -5.76 7.21 9.97
N ARG A 118 -5.36 7.62 11.18
CA ARG A 118 -6.13 7.35 12.40
C ARG A 118 -7.51 8.02 12.38
N LYS A 119 -7.66 9.22 11.80
CA LYS A 119 -8.97 9.89 11.70
C LYS A 119 -9.93 9.11 10.80
N ILE A 120 -9.46 8.63 9.65
CA ILE A 120 -10.29 7.95 8.65
C ILE A 120 -10.35 6.43 8.82
N HIS A 121 -9.54 5.85 9.72
CA HIS A 121 -9.35 4.42 9.89
C HIS A 121 -10.64 3.58 9.97
N PRO A 122 -11.63 3.89 10.83
CA PRO A 122 -12.80 3.02 10.96
C PRO A 122 -13.60 2.93 9.66
N ARG A 123 -13.60 4.01 8.86
CA ARG A 123 -14.27 4.04 7.55
C ARG A 123 -13.43 3.32 6.49
N LEU A 124 -12.13 3.63 6.44
CA LEU A 124 -11.19 3.05 5.49
C LEU A 124 -11.14 1.52 5.62
N VAL A 125 -11.03 0.99 6.83
CA VAL A 125 -10.94 -0.46 7.08
C VAL A 125 -12.23 -1.16 6.63
N ARG A 126 -13.41 -0.60 6.95
CA ARG A 126 -14.69 -1.17 6.51
C ARG A 126 -14.81 -1.25 4.99
N GLU A 127 -14.38 -0.23 4.28
CA GLU A 127 -14.44 -0.22 2.81
C GLU A 127 -13.41 -1.16 2.17
N LEU A 128 -12.19 -1.23 2.72
CA LEU A 128 -11.19 -2.17 2.24
C LEU A 128 -11.56 -3.63 2.56
N GLU A 129 -12.17 -3.91 3.69
CA GLU A 129 -12.67 -5.26 4.04
C GLU A 129 -13.78 -5.73 3.09
N LYS A 130 -14.62 -4.81 2.57
CA LYS A 130 -15.59 -5.14 1.52
C LYS A 130 -14.91 -5.55 0.20
N LYS A 131 -13.83 -4.86 -0.18
CA LYS A 131 -13.05 -5.15 -1.41
C LYS A 131 -12.23 -6.43 -1.28
N PHE A 132 -11.65 -6.66 -0.10
CA PHE A 132 -10.86 -7.83 0.23
C PHE A 132 -11.67 -8.79 1.10
N SER A 133 -12.71 -9.38 0.52
CA SER A 133 -13.55 -10.36 1.20
C SER A 133 -12.71 -11.50 1.79
N GLY A 134 -12.92 -11.83 3.06
CA GLY A 134 -12.18 -12.89 3.75
C GLY A 134 -10.75 -12.52 4.17
N LYS A 135 -10.35 -11.25 4.01
CA LYS A 135 -9.08 -10.74 4.53
C LYS A 135 -9.32 -9.58 5.49
N GLU A 136 -8.65 -9.63 6.64
CA GLU A 136 -8.69 -8.55 7.62
C GLU A 136 -7.59 -7.53 7.33
N VAL A 137 -7.91 -6.24 7.40
CA VAL A 137 -6.97 -5.17 7.03
C VAL A 137 -6.44 -4.47 8.28
N VAL A 138 -5.13 -4.34 8.38
CA VAL A 138 -4.42 -3.66 9.48
C VAL A 138 -3.50 -2.59 8.91
N VAL A 139 -3.58 -1.37 9.46
CA VAL A 139 -2.76 -0.23 9.02
C VAL A 139 -1.61 0.01 10.00
N LEU A 140 -0.37 0.03 9.50
CA LEU A 140 0.84 0.22 10.31
C LEU A 140 1.70 1.35 9.79
N ALA A 141 2.24 2.15 10.72
CA ALA A 141 3.24 3.14 10.35
C ALA A 141 4.60 2.47 10.10
N THR A 142 5.28 2.84 9.01
CA THR A 142 6.67 2.45 8.75
C THR A 142 7.59 3.17 9.73
N ARG A 143 8.27 2.40 10.59
CA ARG A 143 9.20 2.92 11.59
C ARG A 143 10.59 2.36 11.32
N ARG A 144 11.60 3.23 11.35
CA ARG A 144 13.00 2.85 11.14
C ARG A 144 13.65 2.46 12.47
N ILE A 145 14.15 1.24 12.57
CA ILE A 145 14.90 0.74 13.73
C ILE A 145 16.39 1.01 13.51
N VAL A 146 17.03 1.70 14.44
CA VAL A 146 18.48 1.97 14.42
C VAL A 146 19.16 1.08 15.45
N ARG A 147 20.20 0.37 14.99
CA ARG A 147 20.99 -0.51 15.86
C ARG A 147 21.65 0.30 16.98
N PRO A 148 21.82 -0.28 18.19
CA PRO A 148 22.61 0.36 19.23
C PRO A 148 24.00 0.76 18.69
N PRO A 149 24.45 1.99 18.93
CA PRO A 149 25.77 2.42 18.51
C PRO A 149 26.85 1.62 19.27
N LYS A 150 28.01 1.38 18.64
CA LYS A 150 29.12 0.65 19.27
C LYS A 150 29.67 1.45 20.45
N LYS A 151 30.16 0.75 21.49
CA LYS A 151 30.77 1.37 22.68
C LYS A 151 31.91 2.30 22.24
N GLY A 152 31.85 3.58 22.62
CA GLY A 152 32.86 4.60 22.27
C GLY A 152 32.52 5.50 21.07
N SER A 153 31.36 5.32 20.43
CA SER A 153 30.90 6.26 19.39
C SER A 153 30.16 7.46 19.99
N ALA A 154 30.45 8.66 19.49
CA ALA A 154 29.82 9.91 19.92
C ALA A 154 28.36 10.05 19.44
N ALA A 155 27.96 9.30 18.41
CA ALA A 155 26.64 9.38 17.83
C ALA A 155 25.58 8.69 18.72
N GLN A 156 24.77 9.50 19.41
CA GLN A 156 23.66 9.00 20.21
C GLN A 156 22.45 8.68 19.31
N ARG A 157 21.93 7.45 19.41
CA ARG A 157 20.67 7.10 18.72
C ARG A 157 19.47 7.77 19.42
N PRO A 158 18.47 8.24 18.67
CA PRO A 158 17.25 8.76 19.28
C PRO A 158 16.41 7.62 19.87
N ARG A 159 15.78 7.89 21.02
CA ARG A 159 14.96 6.92 21.78
C ARG A 159 13.80 6.35 20.95
N SER A 160 13.20 7.17 20.09
CA SER A 160 12.10 6.77 19.19
C SER A 160 12.48 5.72 18.15
N ARG A 161 13.77 5.58 17.82
CA ARG A 161 14.28 4.61 16.83
C ARG A 161 14.88 3.36 17.48
N THR A 162 14.57 3.11 18.75
CA THR A 162 14.98 1.90 19.47
C THR A 162 14.03 0.75 19.17
N LEU A 163 14.55 -0.49 19.20
CA LEU A 163 13.77 -1.70 18.94
C LEU A 163 12.57 -1.82 19.88
N THR A 164 12.75 -1.53 21.17
CA THR A 164 11.68 -1.59 22.18
C THR A 164 10.58 -0.57 21.91
N SER A 165 10.94 0.70 21.72
CA SER A 165 9.98 1.78 21.46
C SER A 165 9.21 1.55 20.15
N VAL A 166 9.88 1.05 19.10
CA VAL A 166 9.22 0.74 17.83
C VAL A 166 8.23 -0.41 18.01
N HIS A 167 8.58 -1.47 18.74
CA HIS A 167 7.66 -2.59 18.97
C HIS A 167 6.44 -2.24 19.83
N GLU A 168 6.58 -1.31 20.78
CA GLU A 168 5.45 -0.78 21.55
C GLU A 168 4.53 0.03 20.66
N ALA A 169 5.10 0.96 19.87
CA ALA A 169 4.31 1.78 18.98
C ALA A 169 3.68 0.99 17.82
N MET A 170 4.26 -0.14 17.42
CA MET A 170 3.65 -1.06 16.46
C MET A 170 2.43 -1.78 17.06
N LEU A 171 2.48 -2.18 18.34
CA LEU A 171 1.31 -2.79 18.98
C LEU A 171 0.14 -1.83 19.02
N GLU A 172 0.37 -0.56 19.37
CA GLU A 172 -0.65 0.49 19.34
C GLU A 172 -1.27 0.68 17.96
N ASP A 173 -0.45 0.61 16.90
CA ASP A 173 -0.94 0.79 15.54
C ASP A 173 -1.75 -0.43 15.07
N ILE A 174 -1.41 -1.66 15.48
CA ILE A 174 -2.15 -2.89 15.15
C ILE A 174 -3.56 -2.88 15.76
N VAL A 175 -3.69 -2.51 17.03
CA VAL A 175 -4.94 -2.69 17.79
C VAL A 175 -5.93 -1.53 17.66
N TYR A 176 -5.56 -0.46 16.96
CA TYR A 176 -6.44 0.68 16.70
C TYR A 176 -7.72 0.20 15.98
N PRO A 177 -8.94 0.53 16.44
CA PRO A 177 -9.32 1.63 17.33
C PRO A 177 -9.29 1.34 18.83
N ALA A 178 -9.05 0.09 19.27
CA ALA A 178 -8.96 -0.22 20.68
C ALA A 178 -7.68 0.35 21.30
N GLU A 179 -7.77 0.76 22.56
CA GLU A 179 -6.63 1.24 23.33
C GLU A 179 -6.11 0.13 24.24
N ILE A 180 -4.78 0.13 24.46
CA ILE A 180 -4.12 -0.81 25.34
C ILE A 180 -4.19 -0.27 26.77
N VAL A 181 -4.86 -0.97 27.66
CA VAL A 181 -4.99 -0.63 29.09
C VAL A 181 -3.75 -1.10 29.87
N GLY A 182 -3.21 -2.26 29.50
CA GLY A 182 -2.09 -2.84 30.23
C GLY A 182 -1.31 -3.87 29.43
N LYS A 183 -0.08 -4.14 29.89
CA LYS A 183 0.77 -5.20 29.34
C LYS A 183 1.42 -5.97 30.48
N ARG A 184 1.36 -7.30 30.41
CA ARG A 184 2.08 -8.21 31.31
C ARG A 184 2.95 -9.14 30.47
N ILE A 185 4.15 -9.44 30.94
CA ILE A 185 5.04 -10.41 30.29
C ILE A 185 5.14 -11.60 31.22
N ARG A 186 4.68 -12.76 30.74
CA ARG A 186 4.84 -14.03 31.45
C ARG A 186 6.08 -14.74 30.93
N TYR A 187 6.95 -15.12 31.86
CA TYR A 187 8.10 -15.96 31.60
C TYR A 187 7.71 -17.41 31.91
N ARG A 188 7.87 -18.32 30.93
CA ARG A 188 7.73 -19.76 31.17
C ARG A 188 9.04 -20.34 31.69
N LEU A 189 8.97 -21.55 32.25
CA LEU A 189 10.16 -22.29 32.71
C LEU A 189 11.14 -22.57 31.56
N ASP A 190 10.62 -22.74 30.33
CA ASP A 190 11.41 -22.93 29.11
C ASP A 190 12.18 -21.67 28.67
N GLY A 191 12.06 -20.55 29.39
CA GLY A 191 12.63 -19.24 29.02
C GLY A 191 11.84 -18.48 27.95
N SER A 192 10.80 -19.11 27.37
CA SER A 192 9.90 -18.45 26.43
C SER A 192 9.08 -17.34 27.11
N LYS A 193 8.85 -16.25 26.37
CA LYS A 193 8.15 -15.06 26.85
C LYS A 193 6.84 -14.92 26.10
N ILE A 194 5.72 -14.90 26.82
CA ILE A 194 4.42 -14.53 26.26
C ILE A 194 4.08 -13.13 26.74
N MET A 195 3.76 -12.22 25.83
CA MET A 195 3.19 -10.93 26.23
C MET A 195 1.66 -11.02 26.23
N LYS A 196 1.06 -10.77 27.40
CA LYS A 196 -0.38 -10.58 27.54
C LYS A 196 -0.68 -9.09 27.46
N VAL A 197 -1.47 -8.70 26.48
CA VAL A 197 -1.86 -7.30 26.26
C VAL A 197 -3.35 -7.18 26.56
N PHE A 198 -3.68 -6.28 27.48
CA PHE A 198 -5.05 -6.00 27.88
C PHE A 198 -5.61 -4.84 27.08
N LEU A 199 -6.71 -5.08 26.38
CA LEU A 199 -7.44 -4.06 25.62
C LEU A 199 -8.59 -3.47 26.45
N ASP A 200 -9.03 -2.26 26.11
CA ASP A 200 -10.20 -1.64 26.74
C ASP A 200 -11.47 -2.47 26.47
N PRO A 201 -12.23 -2.89 27.50
CA PRO A 201 -13.48 -3.64 27.31
C PRO A 201 -14.53 -2.89 26.49
N LYS A 202 -14.48 -1.55 26.40
CA LYS A 202 -15.43 -0.77 25.59
C LYS A 202 -15.40 -1.11 24.11
N ALA A 203 -14.22 -1.45 23.59
CA ALA A 203 -14.03 -1.77 22.17
C ALA A 203 -14.18 -3.28 21.86
N LYS A 204 -14.69 -4.07 22.82
CA LYS A 204 -14.78 -5.53 22.71
C LYS A 204 -15.58 -5.97 21.48
N ASN A 205 -16.77 -5.40 21.28
CA ASN A 205 -17.68 -5.80 20.21
C ASN A 205 -17.06 -5.67 18.80
N ASP A 206 -16.20 -4.66 18.60
CA ASP A 206 -15.59 -4.39 17.29
C ASP A 206 -14.30 -5.18 17.05
N THR A 207 -13.56 -5.52 18.12
CA THR A 207 -12.19 -6.04 18.02
C THR A 207 -12.05 -7.53 18.33
N GLU A 208 -13.05 -8.14 18.99
CA GLU A 208 -13.03 -9.56 19.38
C GLU A 208 -12.80 -10.50 18.19
N ASN A 209 -13.38 -10.17 17.04
CA ASN A 209 -13.25 -10.98 15.81
C ASN A 209 -11.83 -10.96 15.20
N LYS A 210 -10.99 -10.00 15.59
CA LYS A 210 -9.67 -9.71 14.97
C LYS A 210 -8.47 -10.08 15.85
N LEU A 211 -8.70 -10.59 17.07
CA LEU A 211 -7.63 -10.83 18.05
C LEU A 211 -6.56 -11.82 17.54
N GLU A 212 -6.98 -12.88 16.86
CA GLU A 212 -6.08 -13.88 16.26
C GLU A 212 -5.20 -13.26 15.17
N THR A 213 -5.79 -12.39 14.34
CA THR A 213 -5.08 -11.66 13.29
C THR A 213 -4.06 -10.71 13.87
N PHE A 214 -4.40 -9.94 14.90
CA PHE A 214 -3.45 -9.05 15.56
C PHE A 214 -2.24 -9.81 16.10
N ALA A 215 -2.47 -10.98 16.71
CA ALA A 215 -1.39 -11.83 17.22
C ALA A 215 -0.52 -12.37 16.07
N GLY A 216 -1.13 -12.86 14.99
CA GLY A 216 -0.44 -13.36 13.81
C GLY A 216 0.42 -12.30 13.11
N VAL A 217 -0.13 -11.12 12.87
CA VAL A 217 0.58 -9.99 12.26
C VAL A 217 1.75 -9.55 13.11
N TYR A 218 1.55 -9.40 14.43
CA TYR A 218 2.63 -8.99 15.32
C TYR A 218 3.75 -10.03 15.38
N ARG A 219 3.39 -11.33 15.41
CA ARG A 219 4.36 -12.43 15.41
C ARG A 219 5.19 -12.45 14.13
N LYS A 220 4.58 -12.21 12.97
CA LYS A 220 5.31 -12.16 11.69
C LYS A 220 6.26 -10.97 11.58
N LEU A 221 5.85 -9.80 12.09
CA LEU A 221 6.68 -8.59 12.00
C LEU A 221 7.77 -8.51 13.07
N SER A 222 7.51 -9.02 14.28
CA SER A 222 8.41 -8.87 15.43
C SER A 222 9.09 -10.15 15.91
N GLY A 223 8.55 -11.31 15.53
CA GLY A 223 8.99 -12.62 16.04
C GLY A 223 8.61 -12.90 17.50
N LYS A 224 7.78 -12.06 18.12
CA LYS A 224 7.34 -12.21 19.52
C LYS A 224 5.91 -12.73 19.60
N ASP A 225 5.68 -13.64 20.55
CA ASP A 225 4.35 -14.17 20.81
C ASP A 225 3.55 -13.23 21.73
N VAL A 226 2.34 -12.90 21.28
CA VAL A 226 1.40 -11.99 21.97
C VAL A 226 0.04 -12.65 22.06
N VAL A 227 -0.59 -12.46 23.21
CA VAL A 227 -1.97 -12.85 23.48
C VAL A 227 -2.73 -11.59 23.89
N PHE A 228 -3.83 -11.32 23.21
CA PHE A 228 -4.72 -10.21 23.54
C PHE A 228 -5.87 -10.72 24.40
N GLU A 229 -6.13 -10.04 25.51
CA GLU A 229 -7.19 -10.39 26.48
C GLU A 229 -7.95 -9.11 26.85
N PHE A 230 -9.22 -9.24 27.23
CA PHE A 230 -9.96 -8.15 27.88
C PHE A 230 -9.87 -8.35 29.40
N PRO A 231 -9.62 -7.28 30.18
CA PRO A 231 -9.67 -7.39 31.63
C PRO A 231 -11.10 -7.76 32.04
N ILE A 232 -11.23 -8.84 32.80
CA ILE A 232 -12.50 -9.20 33.44
C ILE A 232 -12.71 -8.13 34.51
N THR A 233 -13.68 -7.25 34.27
CA THR A 233 -14.14 -6.33 35.31
C THR A 233 -14.88 -7.21 36.31
N GLU A 234 -14.26 -7.52 37.44
CA GLU A 234 -15.00 -8.00 38.61
C GLU A 234 -15.92 -6.85 39.00
N ALA A 235 -17.20 -6.99 38.65
CA ALA A 235 -18.25 -6.06 39.00
C ALA A 235 -18.59 -6.16 40.49
#